data_AF-A0A2C6KEP1-F1
#
_entry.id   AF-A0A2C6KEP1-F1
#
_cell.length_a   1.000
_cell.length_b   1.000
_cell.length_c   1.000
_cell.angle_alpha   90.00
_cell.angle_beta   90.00
_cell.angle_gamma   90.00
#
_symmetry.space_group_name_H-M   'P 1'
#
loop_
_entity.id
_entity.type
_entity.pdbx_description
1 polymer ?
#
loop_
_entity_poly.entity_id
_entity_poly.type
_entity_poly.pdbx_seq_one_letter_code
_entity_poly.pdbx_strand_id
1 'polypeptide(L)'
;MSRALGDTIAQHIGVSCEPDINVVELDRSCLFLIIASDGVWEFITSDEAVRIAYEAMNGERKLRTQEAADRLTLEAFKRWIEEEGTVVDDNPRSFDQLLSVSEKTEQAQKEVRRALQAVLETGEDLNELVQKSEDLSLTSKQLFKSATKAKKHYACCKIQ
;
A
#
# COMPACT_ATOMS: atom_id res chain seq x y z
N MET A 1 -38.16 -2.08 6.19
CA MET A 1 -38.10 -0.92 7.11
C MET A 1 -39.48 -0.28 7.24
N SER A 2 -40.01 -0.14 8.45
CA SER A 2 -41.23 0.65 8.73
C SER A 2 -40.92 2.08 9.17
N ARG A 3 -39.63 2.42 9.27
CA ARG A 3 -39.12 3.71 9.72
C ARG A 3 -37.94 4.12 8.85
N ALA A 4 -37.88 5.39 8.48
CA ALA A 4 -36.82 5.95 7.67
C ALA A 4 -36.75 7.47 7.87
N LEU A 5 -35.57 8.04 7.64
CA LEU A 5 -35.36 9.49 7.61
C LEU A 5 -35.36 9.98 6.15
N GLY A 6 -36.06 11.07 5.88
CA GLY A 6 -36.00 11.76 4.58
C GLY A 6 -36.78 11.11 3.43
N ASP A 7 -37.50 10.00 3.66
CA ASP A 7 -38.36 9.40 2.65
C ASP A 7 -39.76 10.02 2.65
N THR A 8 -39.90 11.13 1.94
CA THR A 8 -41.16 11.90 1.86
C THR A 8 -42.28 11.10 1.19
N ILE A 9 -41.95 10.19 0.27
CA ILE A 9 -42.94 9.37 -0.44
C ILE A 9 -43.47 8.30 0.52
N ALA A 10 -42.57 7.59 1.19
CA ALA A 10 -42.95 6.50 2.09
C ALA A 10 -43.63 7.02 3.36
N GLN A 11 -43.36 8.26 3.78
CA GLN A 11 -44.07 8.89 4.90
C GLN A 11 -45.58 8.94 4.67
N HIS A 12 -46.03 9.15 3.42
CA HIS A 12 -47.47 9.18 3.09
C HIS A 12 -48.17 7.83 3.22
N ILE A 13 -47.42 6.72 3.19
CA ILE A 13 -47.95 5.36 3.35
C ILE A 13 -47.71 4.80 4.77
N GLY A 14 -47.30 5.65 5.72
CA GLY A 14 -47.20 5.31 7.14
C GLY A 14 -45.80 5.00 7.65
N VAL A 15 -44.74 5.27 6.89
CA VAL A 15 -43.36 5.18 7.39
C VAL A 15 -43.09 6.31 8.38
N SER A 16 -42.66 5.97 9.60
CA SER A 16 -42.39 6.94 10.67
C SER A 16 -40.92 7.37 10.72
N CYS A 17 -40.67 8.61 11.09
CA CYS A 17 -39.33 9.15 11.35
C CYS A 17 -39.01 9.25 12.85
N GLU A 18 -39.94 8.88 13.73
CA GLU A 18 -39.70 8.84 15.18
C GLU A 18 -38.71 7.70 15.48
N PRO A 19 -37.63 7.92 16.26
CA PRO A 19 -36.68 6.87 16.65
C PRO A 19 -37.10 6.13 17.92
N ASP A 20 -36.60 4.90 18.13
CA ASP A 20 -36.74 4.22 19.42
C ASP A 20 -35.61 4.66 20.33
N ILE A 21 -35.97 5.10 21.54
CA ILE A 21 -35.03 5.60 22.52
C ILE A 21 -34.90 4.56 23.63
N ASN A 22 -33.70 3.97 23.74
CA ASN A 22 -33.34 3.06 24.82
C ASN A 22 -32.17 3.67 25.60
N VAL A 23 -32.27 3.65 26.94
CA VAL A 23 -31.23 4.15 27.84
C VAL A 23 -30.65 2.97 28.61
N VAL A 24 -29.34 2.81 28.55
CA VAL A 24 -28.61 1.73 29.21
C VAL A 24 -27.52 2.34 30.08
N GLU A 25 -27.44 1.94 31.34
CA GLU A 25 -26.36 2.33 32.24
C GLU A 25 -25.09 1.52 31.92
N LEU A 26 -23.99 2.22 31.66
CA LEU A 26 -22.71 1.59 31.36
C LEU A 26 -21.94 1.35 32.66
N ASP A 27 -21.50 0.11 32.87
CA ASP A 27 -20.61 -0.26 33.96
C ASP A 27 -19.19 -0.57 33.44
N ARG A 28 -18.30 -1.01 34.34
CA ARG A 28 -16.92 -1.37 33.96
C ARG A 28 -16.83 -2.71 33.20
N SER A 29 -17.92 -3.47 33.12
CA SER A 29 -17.98 -4.72 32.35
C SER A 29 -18.26 -4.47 30.86
N CYS A 30 -18.82 -3.31 30.52
CA CYS A 30 -18.97 -2.86 29.14
C CYS A 30 -17.61 -2.50 28.52
N LEU A 31 -17.01 -3.43 27.77
CA LEU A 31 -15.70 -3.24 27.14
C LEU A 31 -15.76 -2.36 25.88
N PHE A 32 -16.77 -2.55 25.06
CA PHE A 32 -16.95 -1.84 23.78
C PHE A 32 -18.41 -1.91 23.31
N LEU A 33 -18.75 -1.03 22.37
CA LEU A 33 -20.04 -0.98 21.68
C LEU A 33 -19.81 -1.19 20.19
N ILE A 34 -20.58 -2.08 19.58
CA ILE A 34 -20.58 -2.30 18.12
C ILE A 34 -21.83 -1.63 17.54
N ILE A 35 -21.63 -0.74 16.57
CA ILE A 35 -22.70 -0.15 15.77
C ILE A 35 -22.36 -0.48 14.32
N ALA A 36 -23.28 -1.15 13.63
CA ALA A 36 -23.13 -1.54 12.24
C ALA A 36 -24.48 -1.52 11.52
N SER A 37 -24.44 -1.41 10.20
CA SER A 37 -25.62 -1.54 9.32
C SER A 37 -26.02 -3.00 9.13
N ASP A 38 -27.19 -3.22 8.52
CA ASP A 38 -27.73 -4.55 8.21
C ASP A 38 -26.76 -5.41 7.39
N GLY A 39 -25.94 -4.80 6.51
CA GLY A 39 -24.92 -5.52 5.74
C GLY A 39 -23.85 -6.25 6.57
N VAL A 40 -23.75 -5.99 7.88
CA VAL A 40 -22.96 -6.81 8.80
C VAL A 40 -23.84 -7.83 9.52
N TRP A 41 -24.97 -7.39 10.06
CA TRP A 41 -25.84 -8.22 10.91
C TRP A 41 -26.61 -9.31 10.15
N GLU A 42 -26.74 -9.18 8.84
CA GLU A 42 -27.33 -10.19 7.98
C GLU A 42 -26.46 -11.47 7.93
N PHE A 43 -25.13 -11.32 7.98
CA PHE A 43 -24.19 -12.43 7.83
C PHE A 43 -23.46 -12.80 9.12
N ILE A 44 -23.43 -11.92 10.12
CA ILE A 44 -22.70 -12.11 11.37
C ILE A 44 -23.64 -11.99 12.57
N THR A 45 -23.61 -13.01 13.42
CA THR A 45 -24.37 -13.00 14.68
C THR A 45 -23.74 -12.09 15.73
N SER A 46 -24.53 -11.61 16.70
CA SER A 46 -24.02 -10.70 17.75
C SER A 46 -22.86 -11.31 18.55
N ASP A 47 -22.92 -12.61 18.88
CA ASP A 47 -21.85 -13.30 19.61
C ASP A 47 -20.55 -13.40 18.78
N GLU A 48 -20.67 -13.69 17.49
CA GLU A 48 -19.53 -13.72 16.58
C GLU A 48 -18.91 -12.34 16.40
N ALA A 49 -19.74 -11.31 16.27
CA ALA A 49 -19.27 -9.94 16.11
C ALA A 49 -18.44 -9.50 17.32
N VAL A 50 -18.91 -9.82 18.53
CA VAL A 50 -18.17 -9.57 19.78
C VAL A 50 -16.84 -10.33 19.80
N ARG A 51 -16.82 -11.60 19.39
CA ARG A 51 -15.58 -12.40 19.34
C ARG A 51 -14.57 -11.81 18.35
N ILE A 52 -14.99 -11.49 17.13
CA ILE A 52 -14.12 -10.92 16.09
C ILE A 52 -13.54 -9.57 16.56
N ALA A 53 -14.40 -8.72 17.13
CA ALA A 53 -13.97 -7.44 17.67
C ALA A 53 -12.98 -7.62 18.83
N TYR A 54 -13.23 -8.56 19.74
CA TYR A 54 -12.36 -8.84 20.89
C TYR A 54 -10.99 -9.35 20.45
N GLU A 55 -10.91 -10.24 19.46
CA GLU A 55 -9.65 -10.76 18.92
C GLU A 55 -8.78 -9.67 18.28
N ALA A 56 -9.42 -8.72 17.58
CA ALA A 56 -8.74 -7.56 16.98
C ALA A 56 -8.29 -6.52 18.02
N MET A 57 -8.73 -6.62 19.28
CA MET A 57 -8.35 -5.67 20.33
C MET A 57 -7.00 -5.93 21.00
N ASN A 58 -6.27 -6.97 20.60
CA ASN A 58 -4.96 -7.31 21.17
C ASN A 58 -3.81 -6.36 20.77
N GLY A 59 -4.06 -5.39 19.88
CA GLY A 59 -3.07 -4.44 19.38
C GLY A 59 -3.03 -3.07 20.09
N GLU A 60 -2.33 -2.11 19.49
CA GLU A 60 -2.23 -0.74 20.01
C GLU A 60 -3.60 -0.03 20.09
N ARG A 61 -3.79 0.73 21.17
CA ARG A 61 -5.08 1.32 21.57
C ARG A 61 -5.76 2.22 20.52
N LYS A 62 -4.98 2.78 19.59
CA LYS A 62 -5.46 3.66 18.52
C LYS A 62 -5.88 2.89 17.27
N LEU A 63 -5.23 1.75 17.01
CA LEU A 63 -5.47 0.94 15.81
C LEU A 63 -6.55 -0.13 16.04
N ARG A 64 -6.72 -0.60 17.29
CA ARG A 64 -7.67 -1.66 17.65
C ARG A 64 -9.12 -1.45 17.18
N THR A 65 -9.62 -0.20 17.19
CA THR A 65 -11.02 0.08 16.82
C THR A 65 -11.22 -0.03 15.32
N GLN A 66 -10.24 0.47 14.55
CA GLN A 66 -10.26 0.40 13.10
C GLN A 66 -10.05 -1.04 12.64
N GLU A 67 -9.07 -1.74 13.23
CA GLU A 67 -8.81 -3.14 12.92
C GLU A 67 -10.02 -4.04 13.23
N ALA A 68 -10.71 -3.81 14.35
CA ALA A 68 -11.94 -4.53 14.67
C ALA A 68 -13.06 -4.25 13.64
N ALA A 69 -13.25 -2.99 13.25
CA ALA A 69 -14.25 -2.61 12.25
C ALA A 69 -13.94 -3.18 10.86
N ASP A 70 -12.68 -3.08 10.42
CA ASP A 70 -12.21 -3.61 9.15
C ASP A 70 -12.39 -5.13 9.10
N ARG A 71 -12.06 -5.82 10.21
CA ARG A 71 -12.19 -7.28 10.30
C ARG A 71 -13.64 -7.74 10.30
N LEU A 72 -14.53 -7.05 11.03
CA LEU A 72 -15.98 -7.32 10.99
C LEU A 72 -16.54 -7.12 9.58
N THR A 73 -16.16 -6.03 8.92
CA THR A 73 -16.63 -5.71 7.56
C THR A 73 -16.14 -6.73 6.55
N LEU A 74 -14.86 -7.12 6.64
CA LEU A 74 -14.27 -8.11 5.76
C LEU A 74 -14.94 -9.49 5.92
N GLU A 75 -15.20 -9.93 7.14
CA GLU A 75 -15.86 -11.22 7.39
C GLU A 75 -17.31 -11.22 6.89
N ALA A 76 -18.04 -10.11 7.08
CA ALA A 76 -19.40 -9.99 6.56
C ALA A 76 -19.41 -10.03 5.03
N PHE A 77 -18.50 -9.29 4.40
CA PHE A 77 -18.34 -9.24 2.95
C PHE A 77 -17.97 -10.61 2.35
N LYS A 78 -17.07 -11.37 3.00
CA LYS A 78 -16.71 -12.73 2.56
C LYS A 78 -17.92 -13.65 2.54
N ARG A 79 -18.70 -13.67 3.63
CA ARG A 79 -19.91 -14.50 3.74
C ARG A 79 -20.95 -14.12 2.72
N TRP A 80 -21.09 -12.82 2.47
CA TRP A 80 -22.00 -12.35 1.43
C TRP A 80 -21.58 -12.79 0.01
N ILE A 81 -20.29 -12.73 -0.34
CA ILE A 81 -19.82 -13.26 -1.62
C ILE A 81 -20.10 -14.77 -1.75
N GLU A 82 -19.93 -15.51 -0.66
CA GLU A 82 -20.18 -16.96 -0.60
C GLU A 82 -21.68 -17.30 -0.77
N GLU A 83 -22.59 -16.48 -0.24
CA GLU A 83 -24.04 -16.70 -0.31
C GLU A 83 -24.68 -16.18 -1.60
N GLU A 84 -24.35 -14.97 -2.07
CA GLU A 84 -25.01 -14.36 -3.23
C GLU A 84 -24.30 -14.61 -4.57
N GLY A 85 -23.05 -15.07 -4.56
CA GLY A 85 -22.32 -15.42 -5.78
C GLY A 85 -22.07 -14.21 -6.71
N THR A 86 -20.87 -13.63 -6.64
CA THR A 86 -20.31 -12.59 -7.57
C THR A 86 -21.17 -11.34 -7.86
N VAL A 87 -22.34 -11.17 -7.25
CA VAL A 87 -23.15 -9.97 -7.39
C VAL A 87 -23.16 -9.26 -6.06
N VAL A 88 -22.45 -8.13 -6.04
CA VAL A 88 -22.34 -7.24 -4.90
C VAL A 88 -23.12 -5.96 -5.23
N ASP A 89 -24.12 -5.60 -4.40
CA ASP A 89 -25.05 -4.47 -4.60
C ASP A 89 -24.31 -3.12 -4.70
N ASP A 90 -23.25 -2.92 -3.91
CA ASP A 90 -22.35 -1.76 -4.01
C ASP A 90 -21.08 -2.09 -4.82
N ASN A 91 -21.23 -2.04 -6.15
CA ASN A 91 -20.20 -2.17 -7.19
C ASN A 91 -18.79 -2.66 -6.72
N PRO A 92 -18.54 -3.98 -6.65
CA PRO A 92 -17.28 -4.58 -6.23
C PRO A 92 -16.14 -4.29 -7.22
N ARG A 93 -16.48 -3.88 -8.46
CA ARG A 93 -15.50 -3.67 -9.52
C ARG A 93 -14.56 -2.53 -9.22
N SER A 94 -14.98 -1.50 -8.49
CA SER A 94 -14.08 -0.38 -8.16
C SER A 94 -13.02 -0.82 -7.15
N PHE A 95 -13.38 -1.66 -6.17
CA PHE A 95 -12.47 -2.11 -5.13
C PHE A 95 -11.56 -3.26 -5.62
N ASP A 96 -12.07 -4.24 -6.36
CA ASP A 96 -11.23 -5.28 -6.99
C ASP A 96 -10.26 -4.70 -8.02
N GLN A 97 -10.68 -3.68 -8.77
CA GLN A 97 -9.77 -2.93 -9.63
C GLN A 97 -8.72 -2.19 -8.80
N LEU A 98 -9.10 -1.55 -7.69
CA LEU A 98 -8.14 -0.88 -6.80
C LEU A 98 -7.15 -1.87 -6.16
N LEU A 99 -7.60 -3.03 -5.69
CA LEU A 99 -6.74 -4.04 -5.08
C LEU A 99 -5.77 -4.62 -6.12
N SER A 100 -6.29 -5.04 -7.29
CA SER A 100 -5.47 -5.58 -8.37
C SER A 100 -4.56 -4.53 -9.02
N VAL A 101 -4.96 -3.26 -9.07
CA VAL A 101 -4.12 -2.15 -9.51
C VAL A 101 -3.06 -1.84 -8.46
N SER A 102 -3.39 -1.86 -7.16
CA SER A 102 -2.42 -1.67 -6.08
C SER A 102 -1.35 -2.76 -6.11
N GLU A 103 -1.76 -4.03 -6.23
CA GLU A 103 -0.85 -5.17 -6.38
C GLU A 103 0.06 -5.03 -7.61
N LYS A 104 -0.51 -4.63 -8.77
CA LYS A 104 0.28 -4.37 -9.99
C LYS A 104 1.25 -3.21 -9.82
N THR A 105 0.85 -2.15 -9.10
CA THR A 105 1.73 -0.99 -8.86
C THR A 105 2.86 -1.32 -7.90
N GLU A 106 2.61 -2.13 -6.86
CA GLU A 106 3.66 -2.61 -5.95
C GLU A 106 4.64 -3.53 -6.67
N GLN A 107 4.14 -4.43 -7.51
CA GLN A 107 4.97 -5.32 -8.33
C GLN A 107 5.84 -4.51 -9.32
N ALA A 108 5.24 -3.55 -10.02
CA ALA A 108 5.98 -2.65 -10.91
C ALA A 108 7.01 -1.81 -10.15
N GLN A 109 6.68 -1.31 -8.95
CA GLN A 109 7.63 -0.57 -8.11
C GLN A 109 8.79 -1.46 -7.65
N LYS A 110 8.53 -2.73 -7.33
CA LYS A 110 9.56 -3.70 -6.94
C LYS A 110 10.50 -4.03 -8.11
N GLU A 111 9.96 -4.16 -9.31
CA GLU A 111 10.75 -4.39 -10.53
C GLU A 111 11.60 -3.17 -10.90
N VAL A 112 11.03 -1.97 -10.85
CA VAL A 112 11.77 -0.71 -11.09
C VAL A 112 12.88 -0.52 -10.06
N ARG A 113 12.62 -0.78 -8.77
CA ARG A 113 13.66 -0.71 -7.72
C ARG A 113 14.79 -1.70 -7.98
N ARG A 114 14.47 -2.93 -8.40
CA ARG A 114 15.47 -3.95 -8.74
C ARG A 114 16.30 -3.54 -9.96
N ALA A 115 15.66 -3.01 -11.00
CA ALA A 115 16.36 -2.52 -12.19
C ALA A 115 17.24 -1.32 -11.85
N LEU A 116 16.76 -0.39 -11.02
CA LEU A 116 17.55 0.75 -10.54
C LEU A 116 18.77 0.29 -9.75
N GLN A 117 18.60 -0.69 -8.85
CA GLN A 117 19.72 -1.23 -8.08
C GLN A 117 20.75 -1.92 -8.98
N ALA A 118 20.33 -2.69 -9.97
CA ALA A 118 21.23 -3.30 -10.95
C ALA A 118 22.01 -2.23 -11.76
N VAL A 119 21.35 -1.15 -12.17
CA VAL A 119 22.00 -0.03 -12.87
C VAL A 119 22.99 0.71 -11.96
N LEU A 120 22.64 0.91 -10.68
CA LEU A 120 23.56 1.52 -9.71
C LEU A 120 24.80 0.65 -9.50
N GLU A 121 24.64 -0.67 -9.37
CA GLU A 121 25.75 -1.63 -9.27
C GLU A 121 26.64 -1.62 -10.53
N THR A 122 26.06 -1.44 -11.73
CA THR A 122 26.85 -1.31 -12.97
C THR A 122 27.49 0.08 -13.10
N GLY A 123 26.88 1.10 -12.49
CA GLY A 123 27.40 2.47 -12.42
C GLY A 123 28.64 2.60 -11.52
N GLU A 124 28.74 1.77 -10.47
CA GLU A 124 29.95 1.68 -9.63
C GLU A 124 31.16 1.18 -10.44
N ASP A 125 30.96 0.20 -11.32
CA ASP A 125 32.00 -0.30 -12.25
C ASP A 125 32.38 0.75 -13.31
N LEU A 126 31.43 1.56 -13.77
CA LEU A 126 31.72 2.65 -14.72
C LEU A 126 32.59 3.76 -14.12
N ASN A 127 32.37 4.12 -12.85
CA ASN A 127 33.25 5.07 -12.15
C ASN A 127 34.67 4.50 -11.99
N GLU A 128 34.79 3.19 -11.72
CA GLU A 128 36.08 2.51 -11.64
C GLU A 128 36.81 2.50 -13.00
N LEU A 129 36.07 2.29 -14.09
CA LEU A 129 36.59 2.31 -15.46
C LEU A 129 36.96 3.73 -15.93
N VAL A 130 36.20 4.76 -15.55
CA VAL A 130 36.51 6.17 -15.84
C VAL A 130 37.78 6.58 -15.09
N GLN A 131 37.92 6.23 -13.81
CA GLN A 131 39.14 6.47 -13.04
C GLN A 131 40.36 5.77 -13.66
N LYS A 132 40.24 4.47 -14.02
CA LYS A 132 41.31 3.74 -14.71
C LYS A 132 41.69 4.39 -16.05
N SER A 133 40.72 4.91 -16.80
CA SER A 133 40.97 5.64 -18.06
C SER A 133 41.69 6.98 -17.83
N GLU A 134 41.32 7.73 -16.79
CA GLU A 134 42.00 8.96 -16.40
C GLU A 134 43.46 8.69 -15.98
N ASP A 135 43.70 7.66 -15.18
CA ASP A 135 45.03 7.23 -14.74
C ASP A 135 45.92 6.78 -15.92
N LEU A 136 45.37 6.01 -16.87
CA LEU A 136 46.09 5.64 -18.10
C LEU A 136 46.44 6.87 -18.95
N SER A 137 45.55 7.86 -19.03
CA SER A 137 45.78 9.11 -19.76
C SER A 137 46.89 9.94 -19.11
N LEU A 138 46.90 10.05 -17.78
CA LEU A 138 47.96 10.73 -17.03
C LEU A 138 49.30 10.04 -17.22
N THR A 139 49.33 8.70 -17.13
CA THR A 139 50.54 7.90 -17.34
C THR A 139 51.08 8.09 -18.77
N SER A 140 50.20 8.05 -19.78
CA SER A 140 50.56 8.29 -21.18
C SER A 140 51.12 9.70 -21.41
N LYS A 141 50.52 10.72 -20.77
CA LYS A 141 51.03 12.11 -20.80
C LYS A 141 52.39 12.22 -20.11
N GLN A 142 52.64 11.50 -19.03
CA GLN A 142 53.95 11.46 -18.35
C GLN A 142 55.01 10.74 -19.18
N LEU A 143 54.66 9.63 -19.84
CA LEU A 143 55.53 8.94 -20.79
C LEU A 143 55.87 9.84 -21.99
N PHE A 144 54.88 10.56 -22.54
CA PHE A 144 55.14 11.50 -23.63
C PHE A 144 56.02 12.68 -23.19
N LYS A 145 55.79 13.23 -21.99
CA LYS A 145 56.64 14.29 -21.41
C LYS A 145 58.06 13.81 -21.13
N SER A 146 58.25 12.60 -20.61
CA SER A 146 59.58 12.03 -20.39
C SER A 146 60.29 11.71 -21.71
N ALA A 147 59.59 11.17 -22.71
CA ALA A 147 60.12 10.92 -24.04
C ALA A 147 60.49 12.23 -24.79
N THR A 148 59.69 13.29 -24.64
CA THR A 148 60.00 14.62 -25.22
C THR A 148 61.15 15.31 -24.48
N LYS A 149 61.25 15.14 -23.16
CA LYS A 149 62.41 15.61 -22.37
C LYS A 149 63.69 14.86 -22.75
N ALA A 150 63.59 13.55 -23.03
CA ALA A 150 64.69 12.73 -23.56
C ALA A 150 65.08 13.14 -25.00
N LYS A 151 64.11 13.43 -25.88
CA LYS A 151 64.39 13.99 -27.23
C LYS A 151 65.15 15.31 -27.18
N LYS A 152 64.92 16.14 -26.15
CA LYS A 152 65.67 17.40 -25.95
C LYS A 152 67.13 17.15 -25.54
N HIS A 153 67.44 16.00 -24.95
CA HIS A 153 68.80 15.57 -24.62
C HIS A 153 69.53 14.88 -25.78
N TYR A 154 68.81 14.34 -26.77
CA TYR A 154 69.36 13.66 -27.95
C TYR A 154 68.91 14.34 -29.26
N ALA A 155 69.20 15.63 -29.40
CA ALA A 155 68.99 16.37 -30.63
C ALA A 155 70.12 16.08 -31.65
N CYS A 156 70.14 14.88 -32.25
CA CYS A 156 71.20 14.51 -33.21
C CYS A 156 70.71 14.02 -34.60
N CYS A 157 69.41 13.87 -34.86
CA CYS A 157 68.95 13.43 -36.19
C CYS A 157 67.88 14.35 -36.78
N LYS A 158 68.27 15.13 -37.79
CA LYS A 158 67.35 15.72 -38.77
C LYS A 158 66.98 14.63 -39.77
N ILE A 159 65.69 14.37 -39.92
CA ILE A 159 65.16 13.51 -40.98
C ILE A 159 64.90 14.43 -42.17
N GLN A 160 65.58 14.17 -43.29
CA GLN A 160 65.30 14.75 -44.61
C GLN A 160 64.05 14.13 -45.20
#